data_AF-A0A397T865-F1
#
_entry.id   AF-A0A397T865-F1
#
_cell.length_a   1.000
_cell.length_b   1.000
_cell.length_c   1.000
_cell.angle_alpha   90.00
_cell.angle_beta   90.00
_cell.angle_gamma   90.00
#
_symmetry.space_group_name_H-M   'P 1'
#
loop_
_entity.id
_entity.type
_entity.pdbx_description
1 polymer ?
#
loop_
_entity_poly.entity_id
_entity_poly.type
_entity_poly.pdbx_seq_one_letter_code
_entity_poly.pdbx_strand_id
1 'polypeptide(L)'
;MKRYTWESLKTKKDRDIEKNKTPDKQSVEEKETDNKEYSCLVRAVCGNIKISTLVSPSDTDKFITGYNNILKVHMDSMKKKERKKEKLKAKKTQKAKATTA
;
A
#
# COMPACT_ATOMS: atom_id res chain seq x y z
N MET A 1 13.93 35.34 -8.80
CA MET A 1 13.79 33.87 -8.91
C MET A 1 13.44 33.53 -10.35
N LYS A 2 14.29 32.73 -11.04
CA LYS A 2 14.04 32.30 -12.43
C LYS A 2 12.91 31.26 -12.43
N ARG A 3 11.76 31.62 -13.00
CA ARG A 3 10.66 30.68 -13.28
C ARG A 3 11.08 29.90 -14.52
N TYR A 4 11.50 28.65 -14.34
CA TYR A 4 11.64 27.74 -15.47
C TYR A 4 10.24 27.42 -15.98
N THR A 5 9.93 27.82 -17.22
CA THR A 5 8.75 27.40 -17.99
C THR A 5 9.17 26.22 -18.85
N TRP A 6 8.48 25.09 -18.68
CA TRP A 6 8.92 23.80 -19.20
C TRP A 6 8.23 23.61 -20.54
N GLU A 7 8.63 24.35 -21.56
CA GLU A 7 8.24 24.01 -22.93
C GLU A 7 9.00 22.75 -23.34
N SER A 8 8.23 21.70 -23.57
CA SER A 8 8.71 20.32 -23.64
C SER A 8 9.42 20.04 -24.96
N LEU A 9 10.65 19.52 -24.87
CA LEU A 9 11.46 18.93 -25.94
C LEU A 9 10.80 17.73 -26.69
N LYS A 10 9.50 17.49 -26.49
CA LYS A 10 8.72 16.36 -27.03
C LYS A 10 8.73 16.31 -28.56
N THR A 11 8.53 17.44 -29.24
CA THR A 11 8.34 17.45 -30.71
C THR A 11 9.57 16.99 -31.50
N LYS A 12 10.78 17.05 -30.94
CA LYS A 12 11.99 16.57 -31.62
C LYS A 12 12.24 15.08 -31.45
N LYS A 13 11.81 14.47 -30.35
CA LYS A 13 12.05 13.05 -30.05
C LYS A 13 10.99 12.12 -30.65
N ASP A 14 9.81 12.66 -30.96
CA ASP A 14 8.71 11.90 -31.56
C ASP A 14 9.01 11.41 -33.00
N ARG A 15 9.98 12.01 -33.72
CA ARG A 15 10.44 11.50 -35.04
C ARG A 15 11.32 10.27 -34.98
N ASP A 16 12.00 10.02 -33.86
CA ASP A 16 13.01 8.96 -33.76
C ASP A 16 12.47 7.68 -33.10
N ILE A 17 11.28 7.74 -32.48
CA ILE A 17 10.67 6.62 -31.73
C ILE A 17 9.98 5.60 -32.65
N GLU A 18 9.61 5.97 -33.88
CA GLU A 18 8.84 5.09 -34.79
C GLU A 18 9.63 3.88 -35.33
N LYS A 19 10.96 3.83 -35.14
CA LYS A 19 11.82 2.76 -35.71
C LYS A 19 12.17 1.60 -34.79
N ASN A 20 11.90 1.65 -33.48
CA ASN A 20 12.23 0.55 -32.56
C ASN A 20 10.98 0.11 -31.77
N LYS A 21 10.09 -0.58 -32.48
CA LYS A 21 8.84 -1.14 -31.97
C LYS A 21 9.07 -2.57 -31.46
N THR A 22 9.25 -2.73 -30.16
CA THR A 22 8.91 -3.97 -29.43
C THR A 22 7.61 -3.73 -28.68
N PRO A 23 6.60 -4.63 -28.75
CA PRO A 23 5.26 -4.33 -28.27
C PRO A 23 5.16 -4.57 -26.75
N ASP A 24 5.55 -3.57 -25.96
CA ASP A 24 5.08 -3.48 -24.58
C ASP A 24 3.61 -3.07 -24.63
N LYS A 25 2.74 -4.02 -24.30
CA LYS A 25 1.29 -3.84 -24.19
C LYS A 25 0.97 -2.83 -23.09
N GLN A 26 0.97 -1.54 -23.46
CA GLN A 26 0.18 -0.51 -22.80
C GLN A 26 -1.26 -0.62 -23.31
N SER A 27 -2.16 -1.21 -22.53
CA SER A 27 -3.59 -0.90 -22.64
C SER A 27 -3.99 -0.06 -21.44
N VAL A 28 -4.05 1.25 -21.70
CA VAL A 28 -5.00 2.13 -21.00
C VAL A 28 -6.35 1.78 -21.61
N GLU A 29 -7.18 1.07 -20.86
CA GLU A 29 -8.58 0.83 -21.22
C GLU A 29 -9.49 1.29 -20.10
N GLU A 30 -10.62 1.83 -20.55
CA GLU A 30 -11.54 2.70 -19.88
C GLU A 30 -12.29 2.04 -18.72
N LYS A 31 -13.03 2.87 -18.00
CA LYS A 31 -13.82 2.54 -16.82
C LYS A 31 -14.84 1.42 -17.07
N GLU A 32 -14.47 0.18 -16.79
CA GLU A 32 -15.37 -0.87 -16.32
C GLU A 32 -14.98 -1.18 -14.87
N THR A 33 -15.61 -0.47 -13.93
CA THR A 33 -15.11 -0.32 -12.56
C THR A 33 -15.51 -1.41 -11.56
N ASP A 34 -16.15 -2.51 -11.97
CA ASP A 34 -16.71 -3.44 -10.96
C ASP A 34 -16.10 -4.84 -10.89
N ASN A 35 -15.35 -5.32 -11.90
CA ASN A 35 -14.82 -6.70 -11.87
C ASN A 35 -13.36 -6.84 -12.33
N LYS A 36 -12.59 -5.74 -12.43
CA LYS A 36 -11.19 -5.84 -12.82
C LYS A 36 -10.34 -6.24 -11.62
N GLU A 37 -9.89 -7.48 -11.63
CA GLU A 37 -8.98 -8.05 -10.67
C GLU A 37 -7.54 -7.58 -10.91
N TYR A 38 -6.93 -6.95 -9.90
CA TYR A 38 -5.57 -6.41 -10.00
C TYR A 38 -4.60 -7.21 -9.14
N SER A 39 -3.46 -7.56 -9.72
CA SER A 39 -2.32 -8.09 -8.98
C SER A 39 -1.49 -6.97 -8.35
N CYS A 40 -0.90 -7.21 -7.18
CA CYS A 40 -0.01 -6.26 -6.49
C CYS A 40 1.43 -6.75 -6.51
N LEU A 41 2.40 -5.87 -6.81
CA LEU A 41 3.83 -6.19 -6.71
C LEU A 41 4.40 -5.66 -5.40
N VAL A 42 4.86 -6.55 -4.53
CA VAL A 42 5.48 -6.19 -3.25
C VAL A 42 7.00 -6.39 -3.34
N ARG A 43 7.76 -5.41 -2.85
CA ARG A 43 9.24 -5.44 -2.83
C ARG A 43 9.74 -5.03 -1.46
N ALA A 44 10.75 -5.71 -0.96
CA ALA A 44 11.47 -5.31 0.23
C ALA A 44 12.99 -5.36 -0.02
N VAL A 45 13.70 -4.44 0.61
CA VAL A 45 15.15 -4.29 0.48
C VAL A 45 15.75 -4.16 1.86
N CYS A 46 16.76 -4.97 2.15
CA CYS A 46 17.60 -4.84 3.33
C CYS A 46 19.06 -4.76 2.87
N GLY A 47 19.57 -3.52 2.76
CA GLY A 47 20.88 -3.25 2.17
C GLY A 47 20.98 -3.81 0.75
N ASN A 48 21.79 -4.86 0.57
CA ASN A 48 22.04 -5.48 -0.73
C ASN A 48 21.05 -6.62 -1.07
N ILE A 49 20.28 -7.09 -0.10
CA ILE A 49 19.30 -8.17 -0.30
C ILE A 49 17.99 -7.56 -0.81
N LYS A 50 17.52 -8.05 -1.96
CA LYS A 50 16.27 -7.62 -2.60
C LYS A 50 15.35 -8.81 -2.74
N ILE A 51 14.13 -8.68 -2.26
CA ILE A 51 13.06 -9.67 -2.44
C ILE A 51 11.86 -9.00 -3.13
N SER A 52 11.22 -9.74 -4.02
CA SER A 52 10.04 -9.28 -4.77
C SER A 52 9.03 -10.40 -4.94
N THR A 53 7.75 -10.10 -4.76
CA THR A 53 6.65 -11.07 -4.90
C THR A 53 5.47 -10.42 -5.61
N LEU A 54 4.91 -11.09 -6.62
CA LEU A 54 3.64 -10.71 -7.21
C LEU A 54 2.52 -11.41 -6.44
N VAL A 55 1.56 -10.64 -5.95
CA VAL A 55 0.39 -11.10 -5.21
C VAL A 55 -0.81 -11.09 -6.15
N SER A 56 -1.37 -12.26 -6.38
CA SER A 56 -2.63 -12.44 -7.10
C SER A 56 -3.81 -11.97 -6.24
N PRO A 57 -4.93 -11.53 -6.83
CA PRO A 57 -6.12 -11.16 -6.09
C PRO A 57 -6.66 -12.32 -5.23
N SER A 58 -6.57 -13.57 -5.72
CA SER A 58 -7.03 -14.78 -5.02
C SER A 58 -6.26 -15.09 -3.73
N ASP A 59 -4.98 -14.70 -3.63
CA ASP A 59 -4.13 -15.00 -2.47
C ASP A 59 -3.97 -13.81 -1.51
N THR A 60 -4.72 -12.73 -1.76
CA THR A 60 -4.64 -11.47 -0.99
C THR A 60 -4.86 -11.70 0.51
N ASP A 61 -5.85 -12.48 0.90
CA ASP A 61 -6.19 -12.67 2.32
C ASP A 61 -5.09 -13.42 3.09
N LYS A 62 -4.52 -14.45 2.47
CA LYS A 62 -3.40 -15.22 3.04
C LYS A 62 -2.18 -14.31 3.17
N PHE A 63 -1.89 -13.55 2.12
CA PHE A 63 -0.77 -12.61 2.11
C PHE A 63 -0.92 -11.56 3.20
N ILE A 64 -2.08 -10.90 3.31
CA ILE A 64 -2.36 -9.88 4.33
C ILE A 64 -2.19 -10.45 5.74
N THR A 65 -2.68 -11.66 5.99
CA THR A 65 -2.60 -12.29 7.32
C THR A 65 -1.16 -12.57 7.73
N GLY A 66 -0.38 -13.19 6.85
CA GLY A 66 1.04 -13.48 7.10
C GLY A 66 1.88 -12.20 7.19
N TYR A 67 1.68 -11.27 6.25
CA TYR A 67 2.38 -9.98 6.21
C TYR A 67 2.12 -9.15 7.47
N ASN A 68 0.87 -9.06 7.92
CA ASN A 68 0.50 -8.37 9.15
C ASN A 68 1.19 -8.96 10.39
N ASN A 69 1.33 -10.28 10.46
CA ASN A 69 2.03 -10.91 11.58
C ASN A 69 3.51 -10.51 11.60
N ILE A 70 4.19 -10.59 10.44
CA ILE A 70 5.58 -10.16 10.30
C ILE A 70 5.74 -8.70 10.75
N LEU A 71 4.90 -7.80 10.26
CA LEU A 71 4.93 -6.39 10.63
C LEU A 71 4.75 -6.15 12.14
N LYS A 72 3.78 -6.83 12.77
CA LYS A 72 3.52 -6.67 14.21
C LYS A 72 4.67 -7.19 15.07
N VAL A 73 5.29 -8.31 14.67
CA VAL A 73 6.39 -8.91 15.40
C VAL A 73 7.67 -8.08 15.28
N HIS A 74 7.95 -7.54 14.09
CA HIS A 74 9.23 -6.89 13.80
C HIS A 74 9.22 -5.36 13.89
N MET A 75 8.04 -4.70 13.96
CA MET A 75 7.92 -3.24 14.16
C MET A 75 7.48 -2.87 15.58
N ASP A 76 8.11 -3.45 16.59
CA ASP A 76 7.78 -3.29 18.01
C ASP A 76 8.38 -2.02 18.65
N SER A 77 9.46 -1.51 18.07
CA SER A 77 10.32 -0.46 18.63
C SER A 77 9.75 0.97 18.54
N MET A 78 8.44 1.10 18.28
CA MET A 78 7.76 2.39 18.20
C MET A 78 7.27 2.85 19.58
N LYS A 79 7.25 4.18 19.80
CA LYS A 79 6.66 4.76 21.01
C LYS A 79 5.19 4.34 21.11
N LYS A 80 4.81 3.72 22.24
CA LYS A 80 3.43 3.31 22.48
C LYS A 80 2.53 4.54 22.48
N LYS A 81 1.50 4.54 21.64
CA LYS A 81 0.46 5.57 21.67
C LYS A 81 -0.21 5.53 23.04
N GLU A 82 -0.05 6.59 23.83
CA GLU A 82 -0.74 6.70 25.11
C GLU A 82 -2.25 6.68 24.85
N ARG A 83 -2.89 5.58 25.26
CA ARG A 83 -4.35 5.52 25.31
C ARG A 83 -4.77 6.47 26.43
N LYS A 84 -5.28 7.66 26.08
CA LYS A 84 -5.94 8.56 27.05
C LYS A 84 -6.86 7.70 27.93
N LYS A 85 -6.55 7.63 29.22
CA LYS A 85 -7.13 6.71 30.22
C LYS A 85 -8.63 6.94 30.49
N GLU A 86 -9.30 7.83 29.77
CA GLU A 86 -10.72 8.15 29.95
C GLU A 86 -11.65 6.95 29.72
N LYS A 87 -11.33 6.06 28.76
CA LYS A 87 -12.24 4.95 28.42
C LYS A 87 -12.13 3.71 29.32
N LEU A 88 -11.14 3.64 30.22
CA LEU A 88 -10.97 2.50 31.15
C LEU A 88 -11.76 2.68 32.45
N LYS A 89 -12.11 3.91 32.84
CA LYS A 89 -12.99 4.15 34.01
C LYS A 89 -14.46 3.86 33.69
N ALA A 90 -14.90 4.10 32.45
CA ALA A 90 -16.30 3.89 32.05
C ALA A 90 -16.75 2.41 32.07
N LYS A 91 -15.86 1.45 31.78
CA LYS A 91 -16.21 0.01 31.78
C LYS A 91 -16.15 -0.67 33.15
N LYS A 92 -15.44 -0.10 34.15
CA LYS A 92 -15.42 -0.65 35.52
C LYS A 92 -16.66 -0.24 36.33
N THR A 93 -17.21 0.94 36.09
CA THR A 93 -18.42 1.41 36.80
C THR A 93 -19.71 0.69 36.38
N GLN A 94 -19.78 0.15 35.15
CA GLN A 94 -20.97 -0.56 34.67
C GLN A 94 -21.07 -2.02 35.15
N LYS A 95 -19.93 -2.69 35.43
CA LYS A 95 -19.94 -4.07 35.95
C LYS A 95 -20.21 -4.16 37.46
N ALA A 96 -20.00 -3.08 38.21
CA ALA A 96 -20.27 -3.05 39.66
C ALA A 96 -21.75 -2.80 40.01
N LYS A 97 -22.58 -2.37 39.04
CA LYS A 97 -24.02 -2.08 39.26
C LYS A 97 -24.98 -3.21 38.85
N ALA A 98 -24.48 -4.33 38.32
CA ALA A 98 -25.31 -5.43 37.81
C ALA A 98 -25.32 -6.68 38.73
N THR A 99 -24.84 -6.57 39.97
CA THR A 99 -24.83 -7.67 40.95
C THR A 99 -25.28 -7.16 42.32
N THR A 100 -26.54 -6.72 42.42
CA THR A 100 -27.32 -6.60 43.66
C THR A 100 -28.77 -6.34 43.23
N ALA A 101 -29.55 -7.41 43.11
CA ALA A 101 -31.01 -7.49 43.23
C ALA A 101 -31.40 -8.96 43.08
#